data_AF-A0A318J1Y2-F1
#
_entry.id   AF-A0A318J1Y2-F1
#
_cell.length_a   1.000
_cell.length_b   1.000
_cell.length_c   1.000
_cell.angle_alpha   90.00
_cell.angle_beta   90.00
_cell.angle_gamma   90.00
#
_symmetry.space_group_name_H-M   'P 1'
#
loop_
_entity.id
_entity.type
_entity.pdbx_description
1 polymer ?
#
loop_
_entity_poly.entity_id
_entity_poly.type
_entity_poly.pdbx_seq_one_letter_code
_entity_poly.pdbx_strand_id
1 'polypeptide(L)'
;MFDPFGDFAAAGYLRNHEGLKDLEIIKIQEHVFFEANLPDAIAYLQSIDGPISYQDFLQVHNILFVDFYPWAGQDRHALGVGRLINKGSQIQFEVAELSRRAIEHGLDLGNEIEIMRNRPGEVMGYFAWGHPFLDGNGRTMLLVHTELCARAGIFIDWQASSKGAYLQALSNELAKPGKGILDAYLKPHLREQAFTGHWGEYIQAIPGLDGSSHAKSHIAEQAGDTGAMQRYEEFKIARGEQVP
;
A
#
# COMPACT_ATOMS: atom_id res chain seq x y z
N MET A 1 -15.21 9.67 -11.18
CA MET A 1 -14.02 9.03 -11.76
C MET A 1 -12.82 9.69 -11.12
N PHE A 2 -11.85 8.90 -10.68
CA PHE A 2 -10.57 9.38 -10.17
C PHE A 2 -9.72 9.85 -11.36
N ASP A 3 -9.49 11.15 -11.49
CA ASP A 3 -8.66 11.73 -12.57
C ASP A 3 -7.76 12.84 -11.99
N PRO A 4 -6.71 12.46 -11.23
CA PRO A 4 -5.82 13.42 -10.59
C PRO A 4 -4.96 14.20 -11.59
N PHE A 5 -4.81 13.70 -12.81
CA PHE A 5 -4.05 14.35 -13.89
C PHE A 5 -4.89 15.30 -14.75
N GLY A 6 -6.21 15.13 -14.76
CA GLY A 6 -7.13 15.96 -15.53
C GLY A 6 -7.09 15.69 -17.04
N ASP A 7 -6.52 14.56 -17.47
CA ASP A 7 -6.29 14.23 -18.87
C ASP A 7 -6.86 12.87 -19.29
N PHE A 8 -7.84 12.35 -18.54
CA PHE A 8 -8.51 11.07 -18.83
C PHE A 8 -8.95 10.92 -20.29
N ALA A 9 -9.45 12.00 -20.90
CA ALA A 9 -9.90 11.99 -22.29
C ALA A 9 -8.79 11.64 -23.29
N ALA A 10 -7.56 12.09 -23.02
CA ALA A 10 -6.40 11.90 -23.89
C ALA A 10 -5.52 10.71 -23.48
N ALA A 11 -5.32 10.50 -22.18
CA ALA A 11 -4.35 9.53 -21.64
C ALA A 11 -4.99 8.33 -20.94
N GLY A 12 -6.32 8.24 -20.89
CA GLY A 12 -7.03 7.14 -20.24
C GLY A 12 -7.01 7.23 -18.71
N TYR A 13 -7.45 6.16 -18.05
CA TYR A 13 -7.44 6.10 -16.59
C TYR A 13 -5.99 6.08 -16.07
N LEU A 14 -5.70 7.02 -15.17
CA LEU A 14 -4.40 7.14 -14.49
C LEU A 14 -3.18 7.15 -15.43
N ARG A 15 -3.33 7.64 -16.67
CA ARG A 15 -2.25 7.65 -17.66
C ARG A 15 -1.58 6.28 -17.80
N ASN A 16 -2.25 5.29 -18.35
CA ASN A 16 -1.61 4.01 -18.69
C ASN A 16 -1.01 4.06 -20.10
N HIS A 17 -0.03 3.20 -20.41
CA HIS A 17 0.71 3.22 -21.69
C HIS A 17 -0.18 3.10 -22.92
N GLU A 18 -1.32 2.40 -22.81
CA GLU A 18 -2.24 2.13 -23.90
C GLU A 18 -3.41 3.13 -24.00
N GLY A 19 -3.49 4.11 -23.08
CA GLY A 19 -4.58 5.07 -23.04
C GLY A 19 -5.96 4.45 -22.76
N LEU A 20 -5.99 3.29 -22.09
CA LEU A 20 -7.20 2.55 -21.77
C LEU A 20 -8.10 3.34 -20.81
N LYS A 21 -9.41 3.20 -21.01
CA LYS A 21 -10.47 3.93 -20.28
C LYS A 21 -11.44 3.00 -19.56
N ASP A 22 -11.57 1.76 -20.04
CA ASP A 22 -12.47 0.77 -19.46
C ASP A 22 -11.82 0.14 -18.22
N LEU A 23 -12.43 0.38 -17.06
CA LEU A 23 -11.89 -0.07 -15.77
C LEU A 23 -11.84 -1.59 -15.63
N GLU A 24 -12.66 -2.35 -16.36
CA GLU A 24 -12.60 -3.82 -16.33
C GLU A 24 -11.38 -4.31 -17.12
N ILE A 25 -11.15 -3.76 -18.31
CA ILE A 25 -9.98 -4.07 -19.14
C ILE A 25 -8.69 -3.68 -18.42
N ILE A 26 -8.65 -2.47 -17.85
CA ILE A 26 -7.51 -1.97 -17.07
C ILE A 26 -7.15 -2.94 -15.95
N LYS A 27 -8.14 -3.39 -15.16
CA LYS A 27 -7.89 -4.31 -14.05
C LYS A 27 -7.31 -5.63 -14.50
N ILE A 28 -7.85 -6.21 -15.57
CA ILE A 28 -7.37 -7.48 -16.11
C ILE A 28 -5.92 -7.33 -16.56
N GLN A 29 -5.62 -6.29 -17.33
CA GLN A 29 -4.28 -6.11 -17.90
C GLN A 29 -3.24 -5.73 -16.83
N GLU A 30 -3.58 -4.80 -15.93
CA GLU A 30 -2.71 -4.44 -14.82
C GLU A 30 -2.42 -5.66 -13.92
N HIS A 31 -3.41 -6.52 -13.69
CA HIS A 31 -3.23 -7.76 -12.93
C HIS A 31 -2.28 -8.74 -13.65
N VAL A 32 -2.43 -8.92 -14.97
CA VAL A 32 -1.54 -9.77 -15.77
C VAL A 32 -0.08 -9.28 -15.70
N PHE A 33 0.16 -7.97 -15.87
CA PHE A 33 1.52 -7.42 -15.74
C PHE A 33 2.07 -7.57 -14.32
N PHE A 34 1.24 -7.29 -13.30
CA PHE A 34 1.62 -7.50 -11.91
C PHE A 34 2.05 -8.95 -11.63
N GLU A 35 1.30 -9.93 -12.10
CA GLU A 35 1.63 -11.36 -11.91
C GLU A 35 2.94 -11.73 -12.61
N ALA A 36 3.17 -11.22 -13.82
CA ALA A 36 4.40 -11.45 -14.57
C ALA A 36 5.63 -10.87 -13.87
N ASN A 37 5.49 -9.70 -13.23
CA ASN A 37 6.60 -8.97 -12.60
C ASN A 37 6.83 -9.32 -11.13
N LEU A 38 5.91 -10.06 -10.50
CA LEU A 38 6.02 -10.43 -9.10
C LEU A 38 7.31 -11.20 -8.75
N PRO A 39 7.77 -12.19 -9.55
CA PRO A 39 9.04 -12.88 -9.27
C PRO A 39 10.25 -11.94 -9.23
N ASP A 40 10.31 -10.95 -10.13
CA ASP A 40 11.40 -9.98 -10.19
C ASP A 40 11.37 -9.03 -8.99
N ALA A 41 10.19 -8.62 -8.53
CA ALA A 41 10.05 -7.79 -7.34
C ALA A 41 10.46 -8.54 -6.06
N ILE A 42 10.14 -9.84 -5.97
CA ILE A 42 10.60 -10.71 -4.87
C ILE A 42 12.12 -10.86 -4.92
N ALA A 43 12.68 -11.17 -6.09
CA ALA A 43 14.12 -11.33 -6.26
C ALA A 43 14.88 -10.03 -5.92
N TYR A 44 14.34 -8.88 -6.31
CA TYR A 44 14.87 -7.57 -5.93
C TYR A 44 14.94 -7.41 -4.41
N LEU A 45 13.83 -7.64 -3.70
CA LEU A 45 13.76 -7.52 -2.24
C LEU A 45 14.74 -8.46 -1.52
N GLN A 46 14.86 -9.69 -2.00
CA GLN A 46 15.78 -10.68 -1.46
C GLN A 46 17.25 -10.36 -1.74
N SER A 47 17.54 -9.53 -2.75
CA SER A 47 18.90 -9.10 -3.08
C SER A 47 19.42 -7.93 -2.25
N ILE A 48 18.55 -7.26 -1.48
CA ILE A 48 18.93 -6.10 -0.67
C ILE A 48 19.68 -6.56 0.58
N ASP A 49 20.99 -6.28 0.62
CA ASP A 49 21.81 -6.43 1.81
C ASP A 49 21.56 -5.25 2.78
N GLY A 50 21.06 -5.53 3.99
CA GLY A 50 20.82 -4.51 5.02
C GLY A 50 19.40 -3.92 5.00
N PRO A 51 19.16 -2.77 5.67
CA PRO A 51 17.82 -2.21 5.84
C PRO A 51 17.14 -1.83 4.52
N ILE A 52 15.84 -2.13 4.40
CA ILE A 52 15.00 -1.69 3.27
C ILE A 52 14.72 -0.20 3.41
N SER A 53 15.01 0.57 2.36
CA SER A 53 14.84 2.02 2.32
C SER A 53 13.57 2.44 1.57
N TYR A 54 13.22 3.73 1.64
CA TYR A 54 12.13 4.28 0.82
C TYR A 54 12.39 4.12 -0.68
N GLN A 55 13.65 4.18 -1.12
CA GLN A 55 13.97 3.96 -2.53
C GLN A 55 13.66 2.53 -2.97
N ASP A 56 13.87 1.55 -2.10
CA ASP A 56 13.48 0.16 -2.36
C ASP A 56 11.96 0.01 -2.45
N PHE A 57 11.22 0.74 -1.60
CA PHE A 57 9.75 0.78 -1.67
C PHE A 57 9.25 1.32 -3.01
N LEU A 58 9.86 2.39 -3.51
CA LEU A 58 9.59 2.93 -4.85
C LEU A 58 10.01 1.95 -5.95
N GLN A 59 11.17 1.31 -5.82
CA GLN A 59 11.69 0.37 -6.81
C GLN A 59 10.82 -0.88 -6.93
N VAL A 60 10.30 -1.40 -5.81
CA VAL A 60 9.32 -2.49 -5.81
C VAL A 60 8.07 -2.08 -6.60
N HIS A 61 7.52 -0.89 -6.33
CA HIS A 61 6.39 -0.39 -7.12
C HIS A 61 6.74 -0.23 -8.60
N ASN A 62 7.95 0.25 -8.92
CA ASN A 62 8.40 0.33 -10.30
C ASN A 62 8.36 -1.05 -10.97
N ILE A 63 9.02 -2.05 -10.40
CA ILE A 63 9.07 -3.41 -10.97
C ILE A 63 7.65 -3.95 -11.19
N LEU A 64 6.78 -3.83 -10.18
CA LEU A 64 5.42 -4.38 -10.24
C LEU A 64 4.53 -3.74 -11.31
N PHE A 65 4.78 -2.48 -11.71
CA PHE A 65 3.81 -1.70 -12.48
C PHE A 65 4.37 -0.99 -13.73
N VAL A 66 5.68 -1.09 -14.00
CA VAL A 66 6.34 -0.36 -15.10
C VAL A 66 5.75 -0.68 -16.48
N ASP A 67 5.28 -1.90 -16.70
CA ASP A 67 4.68 -2.32 -17.98
C ASP A 67 3.26 -1.80 -18.19
N PHE A 68 2.63 -1.22 -17.17
CA PHE A 68 1.27 -0.66 -17.27
C PHE A 68 1.23 0.85 -17.06
N TYR A 69 1.93 1.35 -16.05
CA TYR A 69 1.97 2.77 -15.70
C TYR A 69 3.33 3.40 -16.01
N PRO A 70 3.39 4.47 -16.82
CA PRO A 70 4.62 5.23 -17.10
C PRO A 70 5.16 5.96 -15.87
N TRP A 71 4.35 6.12 -14.82
CA TRP A 71 4.75 6.74 -13.56
C TRP A 71 5.12 5.72 -12.48
N ALA A 72 5.21 4.42 -12.80
CA ALA A 72 5.58 3.41 -11.82
C ALA A 72 6.88 3.78 -11.08
N GLY A 73 6.88 3.65 -9.76
CA GLY A 73 8.00 4.06 -8.90
C GLY A 73 8.04 5.54 -8.54
N GLN A 74 7.10 6.35 -9.02
CA GLN A 74 6.94 7.75 -8.60
C GLN A 74 5.78 7.89 -7.63
N ASP A 75 6.05 8.50 -6.48
CA ASP A 75 4.98 8.87 -5.54
C ASP A 75 4.17 10.08 -6.05
N ARG A 76 2.97 10.23 -5.52
CA ARG A 76 2.02 11.28 -5.92
C ARG A 76 2.52 12.69 -5.58
N HIS A 77 3.44 12.82 -4.62
CA HIS A 77 4.09 14.10 -4.34
C HIS A 77 5.02 14.50 -5.48
N ALA A 78 5.89 13.59 -5.93
CA ALA A 78 6.78 13.80 -7.08
C ALA A 78 5.99 14.07 -8.38
N LEU A 79 4.83 13.42 -8.54
CA LEU A 79 3.93 13.66 -9.66
C LEU A 79 3.16 14.99 -9.58
N GLY A 80 3.14 15.64 -8.41
CA GLY A 80 2.43 16.90 -8.19
C GLY A 80 0.90 16.77 -8.26
N VAL A 81 0.35 15.57 -8.05
CA VAL A 81 -1.10 15.30 -8.16
C VAL A 81 -1.59 14.48 -6.98
N GLY A 82 -2.90 14.41 -6.77
CA GLY A 82 -3.49 13.59 -5.70
C GLY A 82 -2.98 13.96 -4.30
N ARG A 83 -2.86 15.25 -3.99
CA ARG A 83 -2.35 15.75 -2.69
C ARG A 83 -3.10 15.17 -1.50
N LEU A 84 -4.43 15.11 -1.59
CA LEU A 84 -5.34 14.48 -0.62
C LEU A 84 -6.06 13.34 -1.33
N ILE A 85 -6.01 12.14 -0.73
CA ILE A 85 -6.71 10.94 -1.22
C ILE A 85 -7.41 10.30 -0.04
N ASN A 86 -8.63 9.83 -0.27
CA ASN A 86 -9.40 9.08 0.70
C ASN A 86 -9.92 7.77 0.10
N LYS A 87 -10.38 6.87 0.97
CA LYS A 87 -11.11 5.66 0.57
C LYS A 87 -12.48 5.67 1.23
N GLY A 88 -13.48 6.10 0.46
CA GLY A 88 -14.81 6.31 0.99
C GLY A 88 -14.85 7.52 1.94
N SER A 89 -15.91 7.62 2.74
CA SER A 89 -16.08 8.76 3.66
C SER A 89 -15.34 8.63 4.99
N GLN A 90 -14.71 7.49 5.27
CA GLN A 90 -14.23 7.15 6.62
C GLN A 90 -12.71 6.97 6.72
N ILE A 91 -12.02 6.72 5.61
CA ILE A 91 -10.57 6.46 5.62
C ILE A 91 -9.87 7.61 4.90
N GLN A 92 -9.06 8.34 5.63
CA GLN A 92 -8.13 9.33 5.10
C GLN A 92 -6.72 8.74 5.05
N PHE A 93 -5.92 9.20 4.11
CA PHE A 93 -4.49 8.92 4.04
C PHE A 93 -3.68 10.18 4.35
N GLU A 94 -2.37 10.02 4.51
CA GLU A 94 -1.45 11.13 4.74
C GLU A 94 -1.50 12.14 3.58
N VAL A 95 -1.15 13.40 3.81
CA VAL A 95 -0.94 14.35 2.69
C VAL A 95 0.28 13.94 1.87
N ALA A 96 0.29 14.24 0.57
CA ALA A 96 1.35 13.78 -0.34
C ALA A 96 2.75 14.15 0.17
N GLU A 97 2.92 15.37 0.67
CA GLU A 97 4.17 15.93 1.19
C GLU A 97 4.73 15.16 2.41
N LEU A 98 3.86 14.46 3.14
CA LEU A 98 4.22 13.72 4.34
C LEU A 98 4.15 12.19 4.15
N SER A 99 3.64 11.73 3.01
CA SER A 99 3.50 10.29 2.70
C SER A 99 4.81 9.53 2.85
N ARG A 100 5.90 10.07 2.28
CA ARG A 100 7.26 9.51 2.41
C ARG A 100 7.67 9.31 3.87
N ARG A 101 7.46 10.33 4.73
CA ARG A 101 7.84 10.25 6.15
C ARG A 101 7.08 9.13 6.87
N ALA A 102 5.82 8.91 6.53
CA ALA A 102 5.05 7.80 7.08
C ALA A 102 5.62 6.44 6.66
N ILE A 103 6.01 6.29 5.38
CA ILE A 103 6.65 5.05 4.89
C ILE A 103 8.02 4.83 5.54
N GLU A 104 8.85 5.87 5.60
CA GLU A 104 10.17 5.81 6.25
C GLU A 104 10.04 5.40 7.72
N HIS A 105 9.06 5.95 8.45
CA HIS A 105 8.83 5.54 9.83
C HIS A 105 8.39 4.07 9.95
N GLY A 106 7.51 3.60 9.05
CA GLY A 106 7.16 2.18 8.98
C GLY A 106 8.37 1.29 8.69
N LEU A 107 9.27 1.72 7.79
CA LEU A 107 10.49 1.00 7.46
C LEU A 107 11.48 0.99 8.62
N ASP A 108 11.67 2.10 9.33
CA ASP A 108 12.53 2.17 10.52
C ASP A 108 12.09 1.14 11.56
N LEU A 109 10.77 1.05 11.82
CA LEU A 109 10.19 0.06 12.73
C LEU A 109 10.32 -1.37 12.18
N GLY A 110 10.05 -1.58 10.89
CA GLY A 110 10.03 -2.91 10.29
C GLY A 110 11.40 -3.52 10.06
N ASN A 111 12.44 -2.71 9.89
CA ASN A 111 13.82 -3.19 9.78
C ASN A 111 14.39 -3.66 11.14
N GLU A 112 13.77 -3.25 12.25
CA GLU A 112 14.14 -3.72 13.58
C GLU A 112 13.46 -5.06 13.90
N ILE A 113 14.25 -6.15 13.93
CA ILE A 113 13.77 -7.53 14.06
C ILE A 113 12.78 -7.68 15.24
N GLU A 114 13.15 -7.20 16.42
CA GLU A 114 12.30 -7.33 17.62
C GLU A 114 10.99 -6.56 17.48
N ILE A 115 11.01 -5.39 16.83
CA ILE A 115 9.78 -4.62 16.59
C ILE A 115 8.92 -5.37 15.58
N MET A 116 9.48 -5.83 14.46
CA MET A 116 8.72 -6.51 13.41
C MET A 116 8.09 -7.82 13.91
N ARG A 117 8.76 -8.55 14.80
CA ARG A 117 8.22 -9.78 15.42
C ARG A 117 7.02 -9.50 16.31
N ASN A 118 7.05 -8.40 17.06
CA ASN A 118 6.05 -8.10 18.09
C ASN A 118 4.92 -7.17 17.61
N ARG A 119 5.20 -6.33 16.60
CA ARG A 119 4.31 -5.26 16.12
C ARG A 119 4.22 -5.16 14.58
N PRO A 120 4.03 -6.28 13.85
CA PRO A 120 3.97 -6.25 12.39
C PRO A 120 2.76 -5.47 11.85
N GLY A 121 1.66 -5.42 12.59
CA GLY A 121 0.48 -4.63 12.27
C GLY A 121 0.73 -3.13 12.36
N GLU A 122 1.50 -2.66 13.34
CA GLU A 122 1.87 -1.24 13.43
C GLU A 122 2.66 -0.78 12.19
N VAL A 123 3.63 -1.58 11.75
CA VAL A 123 4.40 -1.35 10.51
C VAL A 123 3.49 -1.26 9.29
N MET A 124 2.57 -2.22 9.13
CA MET A 124 1.58 -2.22 8.05
C MET A 124 0.67 -0.98 8.10
N GLY A 125 0.30 -0.55 9.31
CA GLY A 125 -0.51 0.66 9.54
C GLY A 125 0.17 1.91 9.00
N TYR A 126 1.47 2.08 9.24
CA TYR A 126 2.25 3.19 8.69
C TYR A 126 2.35 3.15 7.17
N PHE A 127 2.53 1.98 6.56
CA PHE A 127 2.54 1.85 5.11
C PHE A 127 1.19 2.24 4.49
N ALA A 128 0.11 1.71 5.05
CA ALA A 128 -1.24 2.01 4.59
C ALA A 128 -1.62 3.49 4.80
N TRP A 129 -1.17 4.11 5.89
CA TRP A 129 -1.35 5.53 6.17
C TRP A 129 -0.62 6.41 5.15
N GLY A 130 0.64 6.11 4.84
CA GLY A 130 1.44 6.89 3.89
C GLY A 130 0.83 6.94 2.49
N HIS A 131 0.36 5.79 1.98
CA HIS A 131 -0.34 5.68 0.70
C HIS A 131 0.30 6.51 -0.44
N PRO A 132 1.59 6.29 -0.76
CA PRO A 132 2.37 7.22 -1.58
C PRO A 132 1.97 7.22 -3.06
N PHE A 133 1.38 6.16 -3.59
CA PHE A 133 1.12 6.01 -5.04
C PHE A 133 -0.32 6.33 -5.42
N LEU A 134 -0.58 6.53 -6.73
CA LEU A 134 -1.93 6.73 -7.27
C LEU A 134 -2.73 5.42 -7.37
N ASP A 135 -2.04 4.30 -7.60
CA ASP A 135 -2.56 2.94 -7.48
C ASP A 135 -1.42 2.02 -7.04
N GLY A 136 -1.68 0.73 -6.81
CA GLY A 136 -0.62 -0.25 -6.50
C GLY A 136 -0.12 -0.26 -5.05
N ASN A 137 -0.61 0.64 -4.19
CA ASN A 137 -0.22 0.76 -2.77
C ASN A 137 -0.33 -0.57 -2.01
N GLY A 138 -1.49 -1.24 -2.07
CA GLY A 138 -1.74 -2.48 -1.32
C GLY A 138 -0.81 -3.64 -1.71
N ARG A 139 -0.49 -3.76 -3.00
CA ARG A 139 0.41 -4.80 -3.53
C ARG A 139 1.86 -4.53 -3.14
N THR A 140 2.31 -3.28 -3.31
CA THR A 140 3.65 -2.85 -2.93
C THR A 140 3.89 -3.01 -1.43
N MET A 141 2.99 -2.46 -0.60
CA MET A 141 3.16 -2.48 0.86
C MET A 141 3.15 -3.90 1.42
N LEU A 142 2.31 -4.79 0.87
CA LEU A 142 2.25 -6.16 1.35
C LEU A 142 3.51 -6.94 0.96
N LEU A 143 4.05 -6.72 -0.23
CA LEU A 143 5.27 -7.40 -0.66
C LEU A 143 6.47 -7.00 0.22
N VAL A 144 6.65 -5.69 0.44
CA VAL A 144 7.70 -5.17 1.32
C VAL A 144 7.50 -5.65 2.76
N HIS A 145 6.26 -5.61 3.27
CA HIS A 145 5.94 -6.09 4.61
C HIS A 145 6.22 -7.59 4.79
N THR A 146 5.92 -8.39 3.76
CA THR A 146 6.18 -9.83 3.77
C THR A 146 7.67 -10.12 3.84
N GLU A 147 8.50 -9.37 3.10
CA GLU A 147 9.95 -9.47 3.19
C GLU A 147 10.47 -9.07 4.60
N LEU A 148 9.96 -7.99 5.18
CA LEU A 148 10.33 -7.59 6.55
C LEU A 148 9.94 -8.67 7.58
N CYS A 149 8.77 -9.29 7.44
CA CYS A 149 8.36 -10.45 8.25
C CYS A 149 9.37 -11.59 8.09
N ALA A 150 9.72 -11.94 6.86
CA ALA A 150 10.65 -13.03 6.56
C ALA A 150 12.03 -12.80 7.19
N ARG A 151 12.56 -11.57 7.07
CA ARG A 151 13.83 -11.14 7.72
C ARG A 151 13.76 -11.23 9.25
N ALA A 152 12.59 -11.01 9.82
CA ALA A 152 12.32 -11.14 11.26
C ALA A 152 12.03 -12.59 11.70
N GLY A 153 12.08 -13.57 10.79
CA GLY A 153 11.83 -14.98 11.08
C GLY A 153 10.38 -15.29 11.42
N ILE A 154 9.44 -14.53 10.87
CA ILE A 154 8.00 -14.75 11.00
C ILE A 154 7.31 -14.71 9.64
N PHE A 155 6.08 -15.21 9.55
CA PHE A 155 5.18 -14.89 8.45
C PHE A 155 3.73 -14.80 8.92
N ILE A 156 2.91 -14.10 8.13
CA ILE A 156 1.46 -14.02 8.35
C ILE A 156 0.78 -15.04 7.44
N ASP A 157 0.00 -15.94 8.04
CA ASP A 157 -0.89 -16.89 7.37
C ASP A 157 -2.17 -16.19 6.89
N TRP A 158 -2.08 -15.55 5.72
CA TRP A 158 -3.17 -14.80 5.10
C TRP A 158 -4.30 -15.70 4.62
N GLN A 159 -4.03 -16.98 4.34
CA GLN A 159 -5.06 -17.96 3.96
C GLN A 159 -5.99 -18.28 5.14
N ALA A 160 -5.46 -18.24 6.37
CA ALA A 160 -6.26 -18.35 7.59
C ALA A 160 -6.97 -17.03 7.98
N SER A 161 -6.73 -15.94 7.25
CA SER A 161 -7.28 -14.61 7.50
C SER A 161 -8.53 -14.35 6.64
N SER A 162 -9.20 -13.21 6.85
CA SER A 162 -10.28 -12.76 5.95
C SER A 162 -10.05 -11.32 5.52
N LYS A 163 -10.21 -11.06 4.22
CA LYS A 163 -10.01 -9.72 3.65
C LYS A 163 -10.84 -8.65 4.37
N GLY A 164 -12.11 -8.95 4.65
CA GLY A 164 -13.01 -8.01 5.33
C GLY A 164 -12.55 -7.67 6.74
N ALA A 165 -12.21 -8.69 7.55
CA ALA A 165 -11.76 -8.46 8.92
C ALA A 165 -10.39 -7.77 8.98
N TYR A 166 -9.47 -8.13 8.07
CA TYR A 166 -8.18 -7.45 7.93
C TYR A 166 -8.36 -5.97 7.59
N LEU A 167 -9.15 -5.65 6.56
CA LEU A 167 -9.38 -4.26 6.16
C LEU A 167 -10.08 -3.45 7.27
N GLN A 168 -10.96 -4.08 8.05
CA GLN A 168 -11.57 -3.43 9.21
C GLN A 168 -10.54 -3.15 10.32
N ALA A 169 -9.69 -4.13 10.64
CA ALA A 169 -8.62 -3.95 11.63
C ALA A 169 -7.62 -2.88 11.19
N LEU A 170 -7.21 -2.90 9.91
CA LEU A 170 -6.33 -1.88 9.33
C LEU A 170 -6.96 -0.49 9.38
N SER A 171 -8.25 -0.35 9.05
CA SER A 171 -8.96 0.93 9.15
C SER A 171 -8.98 1.46 10.58
N ASN A 172 -9.13 0.59 11.57
CA ASN A 172 -9.09 0.96 12.98
C ASN A 172 -7.68 1.36 13.44
N GLU A 173 -6.64 0.68 12.96
CA GLU A 173 -5.23 1.07 13.17
C GLU A 173 -4.94 2.44 12.56
N LEU A 174 -5.46 2.73 11.36
CA LEU A 174 -5.37 4.06 10.74
C LEU A 174 -6.16 5.13 11.50
N ALA A 175 -7.21 4.78 12.22
CA ALA A 175 -7.91 5.76 13.06
C ALA A 175 -7.18 6.00 14.40
N LYS A 176 -6.47 4.99 14.92
CA LYS A 176 -5.86 4.98 16.25
C LYS A 176 -4.49 4.28 16.21
N PRO A 177 -3.47 4.91 15.60
CA PRO A 177 -2.17 4.27 15.39
C PRO A 177 -1.48 3.94 16.72
N GLY A 178 -0.69 2.86 16.73
CA GLY A 178 0.14 2.48 17.88
C GLY A 178 -0.65 1.96 19.08
N LYS A 179 -1.91 1.53 18.87
CA LYS A 179 -2.75 0.89 19.89
C LYS A 179 -2.73 -0.64 19.79
N GLY A 180 -1.93 -1.20 18.88
CA GLY A 180 -1.80 -2.63 18.65
C GLY A 180 -3.09 -3.27 18.13
N ILE A 181 -3.94 -2.51 17.42
CA ILE A 181 -5.23 -3.00 16.95
C ILE A 181 -5.00 -4.02 15.84
N LEU A 182 -4.17 -3.67 14.86
CA LEU A 182 -3.82 -4.59 13.79
C LEU A 182 -2.93 -5.73 14.29
N ASP A 183 -2.04 -5.48 15.25
CA ASP A 183 -1.22 -6.54 15.88
C ASP A 183 -2.08 -7.60 16.56
N ALA A 184 -3.07 -7.17 17.35
CA ALA A 184 -4.00 -8.08 18.01
C ALA A 184 -4.79 -8.93 17.01
N TYR A 185 -5.16 -8.34 15.86
CA TYR A 185 -5.82 -9.05 14.78
C TYR A 185 -4.90 -10.07 14.10
N LEU A 186 -3.64 -9.72 13.84
CA LEU A 186 -2.69 -10.58 13.12
C LEU A 186 -2.13 -11.70 14.00
N LYS A 187 -2.10 -11.53 15.32
CA LYS A 187 -1.57 -12.51 16.28
C LYS A 187 -1.98 -13.97 16.04
N PRO A 188 -3.28 -14.33 15.86
CA PRO A 188 -3.67 -15.72 15.56
C PRO A 188 -3.18 -16.24 14.20
N HIS A 189 -2.81 -15.36 13.28
CA HIS A 189 -2.33 -15.67 11.94
C HIS A 189 -0.80 -15.67 11.83
N LEU A 190 -0.09 -15.21 12.86
CA LEU A 190 1.38 -15.24 12.88
C LEU A 190 1.92 -16.66 13.05
N ARG A 191 3.06 -16.91 12.39
CA ARG A 191 3.81 -18.16 12.45
C ARG A 191 5.28 -17.84 12.63
N GLU A 192 5.93 -18.50 13.58
CA GLU A 192 7.35 -18.29 13.93
C GLU A 192 8.31 -19.25 13.21
N GLN A 193 7.84 -19.87 12.11
CA GLN A 193 8.63 -20.80 11.33
C GLN A 193 9.14 -20.07 10.09
N ALA A 194 10.37 -20.39 9.67
CA ALA A 194 10.84 -19.98 8.35
C ALA A 194 9.85 -20.50 7.31
N PHE A 195 9.34 -19.61 6.46
CA PHE A 195 8.46 -20.01 5.37
C PHE A 195 9.27 -20.88 4.40
N THR A 196 8.86 -22.14 4.24
CA THR A 196 9.56 -23.12 3.39
C THR A 196 8.95 -23.27 2.00
N GLY A 197 7.91 -22.50 1.68
CA GLY A 197 7.24 -22.52 0.37
C GLY A 197 7.81 -21.51 -0.63
N HIS A 198 7.16 -21.40 -1.78
CA HIS A 198 7.47 -20.39 -2.80
C HIS A 198 6.71 -19.10 -2.52
N TRP A 199 7.42 -18.02 -2.19
CA TRP A 199 6.82 -16.73 -1.85
C TRP A 199 5.92 -16.19 -2.96
N GLY A 200 6.30 -16.36 -4.24
CA GLY A 200 5.49 -15.92 -5.38
C GLY A 200 4.10 -16.57 -5.41
N GLU A 201 4.04 -17.89 -5.30
CA GLU A 201 2.79 -18.66 -5.27
C GLU A 201 1.95 -18.30 -4.04
N TYR A 202 2.60 -18.14 -2.88
CA TYR A 202 1.92 -17.79 -1.65
C TYR A 202 1.27 -16.41 -1.73
N ILE A 203 2.00 -15.41 -2.24
CA ILE A 203 1.52 -14.05 -2.40
C ILE A 203 0.37 -14.01 -3.42
N GLN A 204 0.49 -14.70 -4.55
CA GLN A 204 -0.60 -14.80 -5.53
C GLN A 204 -1.88 -15.41 -4.94
N ALA A 205 -1.73 -16.35 -4.00
CA ALA A 205 -2.86 -16.99 -3.32
C ALA A 205 -3.51 -16.13 -2.22
N ILE A 206 -2.96 -14.96 -1.88
CA ILE A 206 -3.52 -14.09 -0.83
C ILE A 206 -4.84 -13.47 -1.31
N PRO A 207 -5.97 -13.72 -0.62
CA PRO A 207 -7.26 -13.18 -1.01
C PRO A 207 -7.25 -11.65 -1.09
N GLY A 208 -7.41 -11.10 -2.30
CA GLY A 208 -7.52 -9.67 -2.54
C GLY A 208 -6.27 -8.95 -3.03
N LEU A 209 -5.16 -9.65 -3.27
CA LEU A 209 -4.04 -9.19 -4.09
C LEU A 209 -4.24 -9.46 -5.60
N ASP A 210 -5.18 -10.34 -5.92
CA ASP A 210 -5.61 -10.76 -7.27
C ASP A 210 -6.23 -9.63 -8.12
N GLY A 211 -6.23 -8.38 -7.66
CA GLY A 211 -6.83 -7.25 -8.39
C GLY A 211 -8.36 -7.34 -8.58
N SER A 212 -9.02 -8.44 -8.17
CA SER A 212 -10.41 -8.76 -8.49
C SER A 212 -11.43 -7.95 -7.69
N SER A 213 -10.97 -7.19 -6.70
CA SER A 213 -11.87 -6.51 -5.78
C SER A 213 -12.58 -5.34 -6.44
N HIS A 214 -13.90 -5.49 -6.60
CA HIS A 214 -14.85 -4.48 -7.08
C HIS A 214 -14.96 -3.20 -6.22
N ALA A 215 -14.09 -3.01 -5.24
CA ALA A 215 -14.11 -1.84 -4.39
C ALA A 215 -13.51 -0.65 -5.15
N LYS A 216 -14.37 0.03 -5.92
CA LYS A 216 -14.28 1.45 -6.36
C LYS A 216 -12.91 2.05 -6.02
N SER A 217 -11.95 1.84 -6.91
CA SER A 217 -10.56 2.23 -6.71
C SER A 217 -10.49 3.76 -6.63
N HIS A 218 -10.01 4.22 -5.48
CA HIS A 218 -9.58 5.59 -5.17
C HIS A 218 -10.65 6.68 -5.37
N ILE A 219 -11.24 7.17 -4.29
CA ILE A 219 -12.04 8.40 -4.38
C ILE A 219 -11.07 9.56 -4.17
N ALA A 220 -10.60 10.15 -5.28
CA ALA A 220 -10.05 11.51 -5.27
C ALA A 220 -11.18 12.41 -4.82
N GLU A 221 -10.85 13.26 -3.88
CA GLU A 221 -11.56 14.51 -3.69
C GLU A 221 -11.32 15.36 -4.94
N GLN A 222 -12.41 15.81 -5.55
CA GLN A 222 -12.37 16.58 -6.80
C GLN A 222 -11.64 17.91 -6.56
N ALA A 223 -10.91 18.39 -7.57
CA ALA A 223 -10.37 19.76 -7.56
C ALA A 223 -11.52 20.75 -7.31
N GLY A 224 -11.43 21.53 -6.21
CA GLY A 224 -12.47 22.47 -5.77
C GLY A 224 -13.20 22.10 -4.47
N ASP A 225 -12.88 20.97 -3.82
CA ASP A 225 -13.39 20.64 -2.48
C ASP A 225 -12.71 21.48 -1.40
N THR A 226 -13.34 22.59 -1.01
CA THR A 226 -12.82 23.50 0.02
C THR A 226 -12.79 22.88 1.42
N GLY A 227 -13.47 21.76 1.66
CA GLY A 227 -13.51 21.06 2.96
C GLY A 227 -12.54 19.88 3.09
N ALA A 228 -11.87 19.51 2.00
CA ALA A 228 -10.90 18.40 1.94
C ALA A 228 -9.81 18.50 3.02
N MET A 229 -9.15 19.66 3.06
CA MET A 229 -8.09 19.91 4.04
C MET A 229 -8.63 19.85 5.47
N GLN A 230 -9.77 20.50 5.74
CA GLN A 230 -10.38 20.49 7.07
C GLN A 230 -10.68 19.07 7.56
N ARG A 231 -11.25 18.20 6.72
CA ARG A 231 -11.53 16.80 7.10
C ARG A 231 -10.26 16.01 7.37
N TYR A 232 -9.20 16.25 6.59
CA TYR A 232 -7.89 15.66 6.84
C TYR A 232 -7.32 16.13 8.19
N GLU A 233 -7.39 17.43 8.49
CA GLU A 233 -6.93 18.00 9.76
C GLU A 233 -7.71 17.45 10.95
N GLU A 234 -9.04 17.37 10.85
CA GLU A 234 -9.91 16.74 11.84
C GLU A 234 -9.52 15.28 12.08
N PHE A 235 -9.18 14.54 11.02
CA PHE A 235 -8.71 13.16 11.12
C PHE A 235 -7.34 13.06 11.81
N LYS A 236 -6.39 13.95 11.49
CA LYS A 236 -5.06 14.01 12.17
C LYS A 236 -5.21 14.31 13.66
N ILE A 237 -6.08 15.26 14.02
CA ILE A 237 -6.38 15.59 15.41
C ILE A 237 -7.00 14.38 16.13
N ALA A 238 -7.94 13.68 15.49
CA ALA A 238 -8.56 12.48 16.05
C ALA A 238 -7.55 11.32 16.25
N ARG A 239 -6.51 11.24 15.39
CA ARG A 239 -5.36 10.33 15.55
C ARG A 239 -4.41 10.75 16.68
N GLY A 240 -4.55 11.95 17.24
CA GLY A 240 -3.65 12.51 18.26
C GLY A 240 -2.36 13.10 17.68
N GLU A 241 -2.37 13.46 16.40
CA GLU A 241 -1.22 14.02 15.69
C GLU A 241 -1.34 15.54 15.54
N GLN A 242 -0.19 16.21 15.40
CA GLN A 242 -0.17 17.64 15.08
C GLN A 242 -0.52 17.86 13.61
N VAL A 243 -1.29 18.92 13.38
CA VAL A 243 -1.58 19.43 12.03
C VAL A 243 -0.41 20.32 11.60
N PRO A 244 0.06 20.23 10.34
CA PRO A 244 1.10 21.11 9.79
C PRO A 244 0.76 22.60 9.82
#